data_AF-A0A928U2L3-F1
#
_entry.id   AF-A0A928U2L3-F1
#
_cell.length_a   1.000
_cell.length_b   1.000
_cell.length_c   1.000
_cell.angle_alpha   90.00
_cell.angle_beta   90.00
_cell.angle_gamma   90.00
#
_symmetry.space_group_name_H-M   'P 1'
#
loop_
_entity.id
_entity.type
_entity.pdbx_description
1 polymer ?
#
loop_
_entity_poly.entity_id
_entity_poly.type
_entity_poly.pdbx_seq_one_letter_code
_entity_poly.pdbx_strand_id
1 'polypeptide(L)'
;MDTYYWLYYPADFKAQLKALLHQQMWLFGRDILCPEGNLLYHYRLNHQHAEAKGCSMYTRHEADRQIVLWGWGIWLGQENVGGIFMGRYKARAQFTAVPTLTGPIHRPESLPAVRQRLASETAVGAMRDLLAQLLTWLADYEAWVLAAYGRAWRQTALKPFPHAHTRLDEVEQICDQWRILAEQSHHLPIKTNKRNRP
;
A
#
# COMPACT_ATOMS: atom_id res chain seq x y z
N MET A 1 13.19 5.77 -30.57
CA MET A 1 12.01 6.12 -29.74
C MET A 1 11.94 5.10 -28.63
N ASP A 2 12.13 5.52 -27.39
CA ASP A 2 12.08 4.60 -26.25
C ASP A 2 10.64 4.14 -26.02
N THR A 3 10.47 2.82 -25.96
CA THR A 3 9.17 2.22 -25.65
C THR A 3 9.00 2.19 -24.15
N TYR A 4 7.87 2.71 -23.67
CA TYR A 4 7.51 2.69 -22.26
C TYR A 4 6.19 1.98 -22.07
N TYR A 5 6.11 1.23 -20.97
CA TYR A 5 4.94 0.50 -20.52
C TYR A 5 4.49 1.07 -19.16
N TRP A 6 3.18 1.06 -18.89
CA TRP A 6 2.64 1.46 -17.59
C TRP A 6 1.31 0.77 -17.28
N LEU A 7 1.00 0.63 -16.00
CA LEU A 7 -0.33 0.22 -15.56
C LEU A 7 -1.34 1.35 -15.75
N TYR A 8 -2.40 1.06 -16.49
CA TYR A 8 -3.55 1.93 -16.60
C TYR A 8 -4.56 1.61 -15.51
N TYR A 9 -4.96 2.64 -14.76
CA TYR A 9 -5.92 2.51 -13.67
C TYR A 9 -7.26 3.05 -14.20
N PRO A 10 -8.28 2.20 -14.39
CA PRO A 10 -9.64 2.65 -14.67
C PRO A 10 -10.10 3.67 -13.63
N ALA A 11 -11.00 4.57 -14.01
CA ALA A 11 -11.43 5.68 -13.16
C ALA A 11 -11.98 5.21 -11.81
N ASP A 12 -12.87 4.19 -11.84
CA ASP A 12 -13.52 3.65 -10.65
C ASP A 12 -12.51 2.96 -9.73
N PHE A 13 -11.66 2.09 -10.29
CA PHE A 13 -10.55 1.45 -9.55
C PHE A 13 -9.67 2.50 -8.87
N LYS A 14 -9.28 3.55 -9.60
CA LYS A 14 -8.43 4.62 -9.06
C LYS A 14 -9.12 5.40 -7.95
N ALA A 15 -10.41 5.70 -8.10
CA ALA A 15 -11.19 6.44 -7.11
C ALA A 15 -11.33 5.63 -5.82
N GLN A 16 -11.70 4.35 -5.94
CA GLN A 16 -11.82 3.43 -4.81
C GLN A 16 -10.48 3.22 -4.11
N LEU A 17 -9.42 2.89 -4.84
CA LEU A 17 -8.08 2.70 -4.29
C LEU A 17 -7.59 3.94 -3.53
N LYS A 18 -7.81 5.14 -4.09
CA LYS A 18 -7.40 6.39 -3.44
C LYS A 18 -8.14 6.64 -2.13
N ALA A 19 -9.46 6.45 -2.13
CA ALA A 19 -10.29 6.67 -0.95
C ALA A 19 -9.95 5.66 0.16
N LEU A 20 -9.87 4.37 -0.19
CA LEU A 20 -9.59 3.30 0.75
C LEU A 20 -8.16 3.37 1.30
N LEU A 21 -7.15 3.69 0.47
CA LEU A 21 -5.79 3.91 0.95
C LEU A 21 -5.74 5.09 1.93
N HIS A 22 -6.41 6.21 1.63
CA HIS A 22 -6.41 7.35 2.54
C HIS A 22 -7.00 6.98 3.92
N GLN A 23 -8.10 6.23 3.92
CA GLN A 23 -8.68 5.66 5.14
C GLN A 23 -7.72 4.72 5.86
N GLN A 24 -7.06 3.81 5.15
CA GLN A 24 -6.12 2.86 5.75
C GLN A 24 -4.93 3.54 6.42
N MET A 25 -4.39 4.59 5.80
CA MET A 25 -3.32 5.40 6.42
C MET A 25 -3.80 6.11 7.69
N TRP A 26 -5.08 6.51 7.76
CA TRP A 26 -5.67 7.01 9.00
C TRP A 26 -5.78 5.89 10.05
N LEU A 27 -6.29 4.72 9.66
CA LEU A 27 -6.45 3.57 10.55
C LEU A 27 -5.13 3.11 11.15
N PHE A 28 -4.04 3.01 10.38
CA PHE A 28 -2.72 2.73 10.93
C PHE A 28 -2.29 3.74 12.00
N GLY A 29 -2.58 5.03 11.80
CA GLY A 29 -2.32 6.06 12.80
C GLY A 29 -3.14 5.89 14.09
N ARG A 30 -4.37 5.39 13.99
CA ARG A 30 -5.22 5.06 15.15
C ARG A 30 -4.78 3.78 15.83
N ASP A 31 -4.35 2.79 15.06
CA ASP A 31 -3.87 1.48 15.51
C ASP A 31 -2.57 1.61 16.32
N ILE A 32 -1.72 2.61 16.03
CA ILE A 32 -0.58 2.97 16.88
C ILE A 32 -1.03 3.48 18.26
N LEU A 33 -2.19 4.13 18.32
CA LEU A 33 -2.77 4.74 19.52
C LEU A 33 -3.85 3.86 20.17
N CYS A 34 -3.91 2.58 19.82
CA CYS A 34 -4.89 1.65 20.37
C CYS A 34 -4.66 1.50 21.89
N PRO A 35 -5.72 1.57 22.72
CA PRO A 35 -5.60 1.45 24.19
C PRO A 35 -4.90 0.17 24.65
N GLU A 36 -5.07 -0.91 23.90
CA GLU A 36 -4.48 -2.22 24.13
C GLU A 36 -3.00 -2.30 23.73
N GLY A 37 -2.43 -1.21 23.19
CA GLY A 37 -1.06 -1.12 22.72
C GLY A 37 -0.97 -0.87 21.20
N ASN A 38 0.24 -0.60 20.70
CA ASN A 38 0.44 -0.33 19.27
C ASN A 38 0.20 -1.60 18.44
N LEU A 39 -0.90 -1.62 17.66
CA LEU A 39 -1.27 -2.81 16.89
C LEU A 39 -0.26 -3.19 15.81
N LEU A 40 0.54 -2.24 15.31
CA LEU A 40 1.59 -2.55 14.35
C LEU A 40 2.67 -3.44 15.00
N TYR A 41 2.97 -3.26 16.29
CA TYR A 41 3.87 -4.16 17.03
C TYR A 41 3.24 -5.52 17.25
N HIS A 42 1.95 -5.56 17.57
CA HIS A 42 1.23 -6.82 17.74
C HIS A 42 1.16 -7.59 16.41
N TYR A 43 1.11 -6.87 15.29
CA TYR A 43 1.26 -7.40 13.94
C TYR A 43 2.72 -7.56 13.48
N ARG A 44 3.69 -7.60 14.39
CA ARG A 44 5.12 -7.91 14.12
C ARG A 44 5.86 -6.91 13.22
N LEU A 45 5.43 -5.65 13.15
CA LEU A 45 6.25 -4.58 12.59
C LEU A 45 7.25 -4.08 13.63
N ASN A 46 8.47 -3.80 13.21
CA ASN A 46 9.51 -3.15 14.00
C ASN A 46 9.54 -1.64 13.71
N HIS A 47 9.69 -0.81 14.73
CA HIS A 47 9.72 0.65 14.59
C HIS A 47 11.15 1.19 14.60
N GLN A 48 11.42 2.09 13.66
CA GLN A 48 12.57 2.95 13.67
C GLN A 48 12.08 4.38 13.91
N HIS A 49 12.44 4.91 15.07
CA HIS A 49 12.01 6.22 15.52
C HIS A 49 12.52 7.34 14.61
N ALA A 50 11.69 8.37 14.44
CA ALA A 50 12.06 9.61 13.80
C ALA A 50 11.50 10.76 14.63
N GLU A 51 12.31 11.79 14.88
CA GLU A 51 11.89 12.98 15.64
C GLU A 51 10.73 13.72 14.94
N ALA A 52 10.70 13.69 13.61
CA ALA A 52 9.64 14.31 12.82
C ALA A 52 8.37 13.45 12.78
N LYS A 53 7.22 14.07 13.07
CA LYS A 53 5.90 13.43 13.04
C LYS A 53 5.60 12.82 11.67
N GLY A 54 5.18 11.56 11.64
CA GLY A 54 4.83 10.85 10.41
C GLY A 54 6.03 10.32 9.61
N CYS A 55 7.26 10.55 10.08
CA CYS A 55 8.50 10.04 9.48
C CYS A 55 8.99 8.73 10.13
N SER A 56 8.32 8.28 11.19
CA SER A 56 8.55 6.97 11.78
C SER A 56 8.34 5.87 10.75
N MET A 57 9.26 4.91 10.73
CA MET A 57 9.28 3.80 9.79
C MET A 57 8.90 2.52 10.53
N TYR A 58 7.85 1.84 10.06
CA TYR A 58 7.44 0.54 10.59
C TYR A 58 7.72 -0.54 9.55
N THR A 59 8.56 -1.51 9.89
CA THR A 59 9.06 -2.52 8.94
C THR A 59 8.71 -3.92 9.40
N ARG A 60 8.17 -4.73 8.50
CA ARG A 60 8.01 -6.17 8.71
C ARG A 60 8.70 -6.92 7.57
N HIS A 61 9.47 -7.93 7.94
CA HIS A 61 10.05 -8.89 7.01
C HIS A 61 9.21 -10.18 7.06
N GLU A 62 8.87 -10.71 5.90
CA GLU A 62 8.10 -11.95 5.75
C GLU A 62 8.80 -12.83 4.72
N ALA A 63 9.64 -13.77 5.18
CA ALA A 63 10.46 -14.61 4.29
C ALA A 63 11.24 -13.76 3.27
N ASP A 64 10.79 -13.75 2.01
CA ASP A 64 11.34 -13.06 0.85
C ASP A 64 10.74 -11.66 0.60
N ARG A 65 9.87 -11.18 1.50
CA ARG A 65 9.19 -9.88 1.40
C ARG A 65 9.57 -8.89 2.48
N GLN A 66 9.50 -7.62 2.13
CA GLN A 66 9.60 -6.51 3.07
C GLN A 66 8.42 -5.55 2.90
N ILE A 67 7.70 -5.31 3.99
CA ILE A 67 6.64 -4.31 4.09
C ILE A 67 7.16 -3.16 4.93
N VAL A 68 7.04 -1.93 4.43
CA VAL A 68 7.39 -0.72 5.19
C VAL A 68 6.25 0.29 5.16
N LEU A 69 5.87 0.80 6.32
CA LEU A 69 4.82 1.81 6.49
C LEU A 69 5.42 3.12 7.02
N TRP A 70 4.93 4.23 6.47
CA TRP A 70 5.14 5.58 6.99
C TRP A 70 3.80 6.33 7.06
N GLY A 71 3.77 7.55 7.61
CA GLY A 71 2.58 8.40 7.53
C GLY A 71 2.24 8.87 6.09
N TRP A 72 3.22 8.80 5.19
CA TRP A 72 3.14 9.34 3.83
C TRP A 72 3.04 8.28 2.72
N GLY A 73 3.21 6.98 3.02
CA GLY A 73 3.06 5.92 2.03
C GLY A 73 3.43 4.54 2.55
N ILE A 74 3.41 3.58 1.62
CA ILE A 74 3.66 2.16 1.88
C ILE A 74 4.65 1.65 0.84
N TRP A 75 5.56 0.79 1.28
CA TRP A 75 6.46 -0.01 0.44
C TRP A 75 6.12 -1.49 0.57
N LEU A 76 6.14 -2.19 -0.56
CA LEU A 76 6.19 -3.65 -0.60
C LEU A 76 7.33 -4.05 -1.54
N GLY A 77 8.25 -4.84 -1.01
CA GLY A 77 9.38 -5.39 -1.72
C GLY A 77 9.40 -6.91 -1.70
N GLN A 78 9.91 -7.51 -2.76
CA GLN A 78 9.97 -8.95 -2.97
C GLN A 78 11.33 -9.31 -3.58
N GLU A 79 12.07 -10.20 -2.93
CA GLU A 79 13.36 -10.67 -3.40
C GLU A 79 13.27 -11.23 -4.82
N ASN A 80 14.29 -10.98 -5.64
CA ASN A 80 14.36 -11.35 -7.06
C ASN A 80 13.30 -10.74 -8.00
N VAL A 81 12.37 -9.92 -7.49
CA VAL A 81 11.35 -9.23 -8.30
C VAL A 81 11.57 -7.72 -8.31
N GLY A 82 11.77 -7.11 -7.14
CA GLY A 82 11.89 -5.66 -6.97
C GLY A 82 10.92 -5.13 -5.91
N GLY A 83 10.63 -3.84 -5.96
CA GLY A 83 9.78 -3.18 -4.97
C GLY A 83 8.85 -2.15 -5.57
N ILE A 84 7.70 -1.97 -4.92
CA ILE A 84 6.76 -0.89 -5.21
C ILE A 84 6.64 0.06 -4.03
N PHE A 85 6.50 1.34 -4.37
CA PHE A 85 6.07 2.38 -3.47
C PHE A 85 4.68 2.89 -3.85
N MET A 86 3.82 3.07 -2.85
CA MET A 86 2.53 3.73 -3.01
C MET A 86 2.38 4.88 -2.02
N GLY A 87 2.38 6.10 -2.55
CA GLY A 87 2.18 7.31 -1.74
C GLY A 87 0.69 7.55 -1.42
N ARG A 88 0.42 7.96 -0.17
CA ARG A 88 -0.92 8.18 0.40
C ARG A 88 -1.87 8.97 -0.51
N TYR A 89 -1.41 10.07 -1.12
CA TYR A 89 -2.27 10.98 -1.88
C TYR A 89 -2.34 10.69 -3.38
N LYS A 90 -1.36 9.94 -3.91
CA LYS A 90 -1.28 9.62 -5.35
C LYS A 90 -1.97 8.30 -5.68
N ALA A 91 -1.94 7.33 -4.75
CA ALA A 91 -2.56 6.01 -4.89
C ALA A 91 -2.22 5.34 -6.23
N ARG A 92 -0.94 5.39 -6.59
CA ARG A 92 -0.38 4.78 -7.80
C ARG A 92 0.93 4.12 -7.44
N ALA A 93 1.06 2.85 -7.80
CA ALA A 93 2.30 2.11 -7.64
C ALA A 93 3.42 2.74 -8.48
N GLN A 94 4.60 2.79 -7.91
CA GLN A 94 5.84 3.18 -8.56
C GLN A 94 6.86 2.07 -8.30
N PHE A 95 7.47 1.54 -9.35
CA PHE A 95 8.33 0.36 -9.29
C PHE A 95 9.82 0.71 -9.28
N THR A 96 10.62 -0.14 -8.66
CA THR A 96 12.08 -0.17 -8.76
C THR A 96 12.58 -1.62 -8.68
N ALA A 97 13.76 -1.88 -9.23
CA ALA A 97 14.41 -3.19 -9.13
C ALA A 97 15.01 -3.45 -7.74
N VAL A 98 15.06 -2.45 -6.85
CA VAL A 98 15.52 -2.60 -5.46
C VAL A 98 14.41 -3.26 -4.63
N PRO A 99 14.58 -4.50 -4.14
CA PRO A 99 13.54 -5.20 -3.42
C PRO A 99 13.52 -4.87 -1.92
N THR A 100 14.64 -4.43 -1.35
CA THR A 100 14.78 -4.23 0.09
C THR A 100 15.35 -2.85 0.36
N LEU A 101 14.66 -2.11 1.23
CA LEU A 101 15.14 -0.84 1.76
C LEU A 101 16.11 -1.14 2.90
N THR A 102 17.27 -0.50 2.85
CA THR A 102 18.32 -0.64 3.86
C THR A 102 18.43 0.66 4.66
N GLY A 103 18.53 0.53 5.98
CA GLY A 103 18.62 1.66 6.89
C GLY A 103 17.30 2.45 7.07
N PRO A 104 17.33 3.48 7.93
CA PRO A 104 16.17 4.29 8.21
C PRO A 104 15.87 5.28 7.08
N ILE A 105 14.64 5.24 6.58
CA ILE A 105 14.12 6.17 5.57
C ILE A 105 13.04 7.03 6.22
N HIS A 106 13.31 8.31 6.39
CA HIS A 106 12.39 9.24 7.07
C HIS A 106 11.67 10.18 6.12
N ARG A 107 12.11 10.26 4.85
CA ARG A 107 11.55 11.16 3.85
C ARG A 107 11.42 10.45 2.48
N PRO A 108 10.42 10.80 1.66
CA PRO A 108 10.23 10.19 0.35
C PRO A 108 11.44 10.33 -0.58
N GLU A 109 12.22 11.41 -0.46
CA GLU A 109 13.40 11.68 -1.30
C GLU A 109 14.54 10.70 -1.06
N SER A 110 14.54 10.01 0.09
CA SER A 110 15.52 8.98 0.44
C SER A 110 15.16 7.60 -0.09
N LEU A 111 14.02 7.44 -0.77
CA LEU A 111 13.69 6.19 -1.45
C LEU A 111 14.59 5.96 -2.67
N PRO A 112 14.86 4.70 -3.04
CA PRO A 112 15.47 4.39 -4.33
C PRO A 112 14.64 4.96 -5.48
N ALA A 113 15.26 5.14 -6.64
CA ALA A 113 14.56 5.67 -7.81
C ALA A 113 13.40 4.75 -8.21
N VAL A 114 12.17 5.23 -7.98
CA VAL A 114 10.93 4.57 -8.38
C VAL A 114 10.32 5.23 -9.61
N ARG A 115 9.65 4.43 -10.46
CA ARG A 115 9.11 4.86 -11.77
C ARG A 115 7.71 4.30 -12.02
N GLN A 116 6.86 5.08 -12.70
CA GLN A 116 5.52 4.64 -13.15
C GLN A 116 5.53 4.11 -14.59
N ARG A 117 6.49 4.56 -15.39
CA ARG A 117 6.71 4.15 -16.77
C ARG A 117 8.01 3.37 -16.82
N LEU A 118 7.95 2.15 -17.33
CA LEU A 118 9.06 1.20 -17.34
C LEU A 118 9.41 0.85 -18.79
N ALA A 119 10.67 0.54 -19.05
CA ALA A 119 11.14 0.18 -20.40
C ALA A 119 10.77 -1.27 -20.80
N SER A 120 10.28 -2.07 -19.86
CA SER A 120 9.96 -3.49 -20.05
C SER A 120 8.53 -3.80 -19.64
N GLU A 121 7.81 -4.53 -20.48
CA GLU A 121 6.48 -5.06 -20.18
C GLU A 121 6.51 -6.04 -19.01
N THR A 122 7.54 -6.89 -18.93
CA THR A 122 7.77 -7.81 -17.81
C THR A 122 7.89 -7.05 -16.48
N ALA A 123 8.60 -5.92 -16.47
CA ALA A 123 8.74 -5.10 -15.26
C ALA A 123 7.39 -4.46 -14.84
N VAL A 124 6.53 -4.10 -15.80
CA VAL A 124 5.17 -3.63 -15.48
C VAL A 124 4.29 -4.79 -14.99
N GLY A 125 4.47 -6.00 -15.53
CA GLY A 125 3.87 -7.22 -15.02
C GLY A 125 4.24 -7.45 -13.55
N ALA A 126 5.53 -7.40 -13.23
CA ALA A 126 6.01 -7.48 -11.85
C ALA A 126 5.41 -6.37 -10.95
N MET A 127 5.35 -5.12 -11.43
CA MET A 127 4.69 -4.03 -10.70
C MET A 127 3.20 -4.31 -10.41
N ARG A 128 2.49 -4.98 -11.34
CA ARG A 128 1.10 -5.37 -11.17
C ARG A 128 0.94 -6.45 -10.12
N ASP A 129 1.79 -7.46 -10.15
CA ASP A 129 1.73 -8.57 -9.21
C ASP A 129 2.10 -8.12 -7.79
N LEU A 130 3.09 -7.23 -7.65
CA LEU A 130 3.40 -6.60 -6.36
C LEU A 130 2.27 -5.69 -5.87
N LEU A 131 1.58 -4.99 -6.76
CA LEU A 131 0.40 -4.21 -6.38
C LEU A 131 -0.68 -5.12 -5.81
N ALA A 132 -1.00 -6.23 -6.49
CA ALA A 132 -1.97 -7.19 -6.00
C ALA A 132 -1.60 -7.73 -4.62
N GLN A 133 -0.34 -8.13 -4.44
CA GLN A 133 0.18 -8.61 -3.15
C GLN A 133 0.07 -7.57 -2.03
N LEU A 134 0.37 -6.30 -2.31
CA LEU A 134 0.21 -5.23 -1.33
C LEU A 134 -1.25 -5.06 -0.92
N LEU A 135 -2.18 -5.11 -1.88
CA LEU A 135 -3.61 -4.97 -1.60
C LEU A 135 -4.15 -6.17 -0.80
N THR A 136 -3.69 -7.39 -1.10
CA THR A 136 -3.97 -8.59 -0.29
C THR A 136 -3.41 -8.44 1.12
N TRP A 137 -2.18 -7.97 1.28
CA TRP A 137 -1.57 -7.76 2.60
C TRP A 137 -2.37 -6.76 3.45
N LEU A 138 -2.91 -5.70 2.83
CA LEU A 138 -3.80 -4.76 3.50
C LEU A 138 -5.13 -5.40 3.92
N ALA A 139 -5.70 -6.28 3.08
CA ALA A 139 -6.88 -7.06 3.44
C ALA A 139 -6.60 -7.97 4.65
N ASP A 140 -5.48 -8.68 4.65
CA ASP A 140 -5.09 -9.60 5.72
C ASP A 140 -4.84 -8.86 7.04
N TYR A 141 -4.22 -7.69 6.98
CA TYR A 141 -4.09 -6.81 8.15
C TYR A 141 -5.45 -6.42 8.72
N GLU A 142 -6.38 -5.97 7.88
CA GLU A 142 -7.72 -5.57 8.33
C GLU A 142 -8.52 -6.75 8.88
N ALA A 143 -8.45 -7.92 8.25
CA ALA A 143 -9.04 -9.15 8.77
C ALA A 143 -8.47 -9.52 10.14
N TRP A 144 -7.16 -9.42 10.32
CA TRP A 144 -6.51 -9.68 11.61
C TRP A 144 -6.97 -8.69 12.69
N VAL A 145 -7.02 -7.38 12.41
CA VAL A 145 -7.50 -6.42 13.40
C VAL A 145 -8.94 -6.70 13.77
N LEU A 146 -9.81 -7.00 12.80
CA LEU A 146 -11.20 -7.33 13.06
C LEU A 146 -11.33 -8.56 13.97
N ALA A 147 -10.52 -9.60 13.72
CA ALA A 147 -10.52 -10.82 14.50
C ALA A 147 -9.95 -10.63 15.92
N ALA A 148 -8.92 -9.81 16.08
CA ALA A 148 -8.20 -9.65 17.34
C ALA A 148 -8.77 -8.54 18.26
N TYR A 149 -9.32 -7.46 17.69
CA TYR A 149 -9.79 -6.28 18.43
C TYR A 149 -11.27 -5.98 18.21
N GLY A 150 -11.91 -6.70 17.29
CA GLY A 150 -13.34 -6.62 17.06
C GLY A 150 -13.79 -5.38 16.30
N ARG A 151 -15.06 -5.45 15.88
CA ARG A 151 -15.77 -4.38 15.17
C ARG A 151 -15.77 -3.06 15.93
N ALA A 152 -15.94 -3.10 17.26
CA ALA A 152 -16.07 -1.91 18.10
C ALA A 152 -14.80 -1.03 18.05
N TRP A 153 -13.61 -1.64 18.03
CA TRP A 153 -12.36 -0.89 17.86
C TRP A 153 -12.35 -0.16 16.52
N ARG A 154 -12.63 -0.88 15.43
CA ARG A 154 -12.56 -0.31 14.09
C ARG A 154 -13.57 0.83 13.89
N GLN A 155 -14.76 0.73 14.47
CA GLN A 155 -15.74 1.81 14.52
C GLN A 155 -15.21 3.04 15.26
N THR A 156 -14.65 2.85 16.46
CA THR A 156 -14.04 3.92 17.24
C THR A 156 -12.87 4.59 16.50
N ALA A 157 -12.02 3.81 15.85
CA ALA A 157 -10.89 4.30 15.08
C ALA A 157 -11.33 5.12 13.84
N LEU A 158 -12.38 4.68 13.15
CA LEU A 158 -12.86 5.31 11.92
C LEU A 158 -13.78 6.51 12.17
N LYS A 159 -14.58 6.50 13.25
CA LYS A 159 -15.54 7.57 13.61
C LYS A 159 -14.99 9.01 13.51
N PRO A 160 -13.78 9.33 14.01
CA PRO A 160 -13.23 10.69 13.91
C PRO A 160 -12.75 11.08 12.50
N PHE A 161 -12.81 10.20 11.50
CA PHE A 161 -12.30 10.48 10.15
C PHE A 161 -13.41 10.95 9.20
N PRO A 162 -13.49 12.25 8.85
CA PRO A 162 -14.57 12.80 8.03
C PRO A 162 -14.53 12.35 6.56
N HIS A 163 -13.43 11.72 6.13
CA HIS A 163 -13.24 11.24 4.76
C HIS A 163 -13.28 9.71 4.67
N ALA A 164 -13.95 9.05 5.63
CA ALA A 164 -14.15 7.62 5.62
C ALA A 164 -14.82 7.19 4.30
N HIS A 165 -14.21 6.21 3.64
CA HIS A 165 -14.77 5.58 2.46
C HIS A 165 -15.77 4.49 2.85
N THR A 166 -15.43 3.69 3.86
CA THR A 166 -16.29 2.67 4.41
C THR A 166 -17.20 3.27 5.47
N ARG A 167 -18.48 2.90 5.47
CA ARG A 167 -19.41 3.36 6.50
C ARG A 167 -19.10 2.72 7.85
N LEU A 168 -19.43 3.42 8.94
CA LEU A 168 -19.16 2.95 10.30
C LEU A 168 -19.91 1.66 10.65
N ASP A 169 -21.11 1.47 10.12
CA ASP A 169 -21.87 0.23 10.30
C ASP A 169 -21.36 -0.92 9.43
N GLU A 170 -20.46 -0.66 8.48
CA GLU A 170 -19.93 -1.61 7.51
C GLU A 170 -18.41 -1.82 7.66
N VAL A 171 -17.80 -1.48 8.79
CA VAL A 171 -16.33 -1.62 8.98
C VAL A 171 -15.79 -3.03 8.77
N GLU A 172 -16.63 -4.05 8.86
CA GLU A 172 -16.29 -5.45 8.61
C GLU A 172 -16.00 -5.70 7.11
N GLN A 173 -16.50 -4.83 6.24
CA GLN A 173 -16.32 -4.88 4.78
C GLN A 173 -14.96 -4.32 4.33
N ILE A 174 -14.17 -3.67 5.20
CA ILE A 174 -12.88 -3.08 4.80
C ILE A 174 -11.94 -4.14 4.22
N CYS A 175 -11.90 -5.33 4.83
CA CYS A 175 -11.14 -6.47 4.32
C CYS A 175 -11.56 -6.83 2.89
N ASP A 176 -12.87 -6.99 2.65
CA ASP A 176 -13.37 -7.41 1.34
C ASP A 176 -13.19 -6.31 0.28
N GLN A 177 -13.30 -5.03 0.66
CA GLN A 177 -12.98 -3.91 -0.23
C GLN A 177 -11.53 -3.96 -0.71
N TRP A 178 -10.59 -4.34 0.15
CA TRP A 178 -9.19 -4.55 -0.24
C TRP A 178 -9.01 -5.79 -1.12
N ARG A 179 -9.68 -6.91 -0.82
CA ARG A 179 -9.65 -8.13 -1.65
C ARG A 179 -10.17 -7.89 -3.05
N ILE A 180 -11.29 -7.18 -3.19
CA ILE A 180 -11.86 -6.80 -4.48
C ILE A 180 -10.86 -5.98 -5.30
N LEU A 181 -10.20 -4.98 -4.68
CA LEU A 181 -9.16 -4.22 -5.36
C LEU A 181 -7.95 -5.09 -5.73
N ALA A 182 -7.54 -6.04 -4.88
CA ALA A 182 -6.47 -6.97 -5.18
C ALA A 182 -6.79 -7.82 -6.42
N GLU A 183 -7.99 -8.42 -6.47
CA GLU A 183 -8.49 -9.20 -7.61
C GLU A 183 -8.53 -8.37 -8.89
N GLN A 184 -9.13 -7.17 -8.83
CA GLN A 184 -9.17 -6.25 -9.97
C GLN A 184 -7.76 -5.84 -10.43
N SER A 185 -6.80 -5.72 -9.50
CA SER A 185 -5.45 -5.28 -9.83
C SER A 185 -4.69 -6.26 -10.74
N HIS A 186 -4.96 -7.57 -10.64
CA HIS A 186 -4.40 -8.59 -11.53
C HIS A 186 -4.78 -8.37 -13.00
N HIS A 187 -5.93 -7.74 -13.23
CA HIS A 187 -6.47 -7.49 -14.56
C HIS A 187 -6.24 -6.05 -15.05
N LEU A 188 -5.44 -5.25 -14.35
CA LEU A 188 -5.14 -3.90 -14.81
C LEU A 188 -4.45 -3.91 -16.18
N PRO A 189 -4.95 -3.12 -17.15
CA PRO A 189 -4.35 -3.08 -18.48
C PRO A 189 -2.95 -2.50 -18.44
N ILE A 190 -2.02 -3.14 -19.15
CA ILE A 190 -0.71 -2.57 -19.47
C ILE A 190 -0.86 -1.77 -20.77
N LYS A 191 -0.43 -0.50 -20.75
CA LYS A 191 -0.44 0.39 -21.92
C LYS A 191 0.99 0.66 -22.38
N THR A 192 1.16 0.98 -23.65
CA THR A 192 2.44 1.34 -24.27
C THR A 192 2.31 2.62 -25.11
N ASN A 193 3.42 3.34 -25.30
CA ASN A 193 3.50 4.56 -26.09
C ASN A 193 3.85 4.33 -27.57
N LYS A 194 3.99 3.07 -28.03
CA LYS A 194 4.17 2.79 -29.46
C LYS A 194 2.96 3.34 -30.24
N ARG A 195 3.20 4.37 -31.05
CA ARG A 195 2.29 4.75 -32.14
C ARG A 195 2.29 3.59 -33.13
N ASN A 196 1.15 2.92 -33.31
CA ASN A 196 0.91 2.18 -34.55
C ASN A 196 0.98 3.22 -35.67
N ARG A 197 2.13 3.32 -36.34
CA ARG A 197 2.14 3.89 -37.69
C ARG A 197 1.57 2.78 -38.59
N PRO A 198 0.47 3.04 -39.32
CA PRO A 198 0.04 2.15 -40.39
C PRO A 198 1.14 2.03 -41.45
#